data_AF-A0A8S1UVU0-F1
#
_entry.id   AF-A0A8S1UVU0-F1
#
_cell.length_a   1.000
_cell.length_b   1.000
_cell.length_c   1.000
_cell.angle_alpha   90.00
_cell.angle_beta   90.00
_cell.angle_gamma   90.00
#
_symmetry.space_group_name_H-M   'P 1'
#
loop_
_entity.id
_entity.type
_entity.pdbx_description
1 polymer ?
#
loop_
_entity_poly.entity_id
_entity_poly.type
_entity_poly.pdbx_seq_one_letter_code
_entity_poly.pdbx_strand_id
1 'polypeptide(L)'
;MSIQTTLQSTQEELTKLQKLIQELSEKGNLDEITQGMTQKEQIEFNLNLAYTLSSIYYSYLKLNSVETSTHPIMNELTRIQEAFQKYMPSQIKQNDQKQMSLDKEAAKRLIQPNLKTLDDNSNYQHKQKKLIEEDRNNTTRFEQPMDIWKNDKDQQDQNKQKLIRGNLIPQTGHLKWKDQIEKLMKK
;
A
#
# COMPACT_ATOMS: atom_id res chain seq x y z
N MET A 1 30.34 44.03 -1.35
CA MET A 1 30.13 43.85 -2.80
C MET A 1 29.35 45.04 -3.31
N SER A 2 29.82 45.71 -4.36
CA SER A 2 29.12 46.87 -4.93
C SER A 2 27.87 46.40 -5.67
N ILE A 3 26.76 47.13 -5.58
CA ILE A 3 25.50 46.84 -6.31
C ILE A 3 25.76 46.68 -7.82
N GLN A 4 26.76 47.39 -8.34
CA GLN A 4 27.17 47.30 -9.73
C GLN A 4 27.73 45.92 -10.09
N THR A 5 28.51 45.30 -9.19
CA THR A 5 29.08 43.95 -9.40
C THR A 5 27.99 42.87 -9.40
N THR A 6 26.98 43.01 -8.55
CA THR A 6 25.85 42.07 -8.52
C THR A 6 24.99 42.18 -9.77
N LEU A 7 24.73 43.42 -10.23
CA LEU A 7 23.96 43.65 -11.46
C LEU A 7 24.66 43.06 -12.69
N GLN A 8 25.98 43.27 -12.80
CA GLN A 8 26.77 42.71 -13.89
C GLN A 8 26.74 41.18 -13.88
N SER A 9 26.93 40.55 -12.72
CA SER A 9 26.83 39.09 -12.57
C SER A 9 25.45 38.56 -13.00
N THR A 10 24.37 39.20 -12.54
CA THR A 10 23.00 38.80 -12.90
C THR A 10 22.75 38.95 -14.40
N GLN A 11 23.27 40.01 -15.04
CA GLN A 11 23.14 40.20 -16.49
C GLN A 11 23.84 39.08 -17.27
N GLU A 12 25.04 38.68 -16.83
CA GLU A 12 25.79 37.59 -17.46
C GLU A 12 25.06 36.24 -17.31
N GLU A 13 24.47 35.97 -16.15
CA GLU A 13 23.66 34.78 -15.90
C GLU A 13 22.39 34.75 -16.76
N LEU A 14 21.68 35.88 -16.86
CA LEU A 14 20.49 36.00 -17.71
C LEU A 14 20.83 35.79 -19.19
N THR A 15 21.98 36.31 -19.65
CA THR A 15 22.43 36.12 -21.04
C THR A 15 22.72 34.64 -21.33
N LYS A 16 23.36 33.93 -20.39
CA LYS A 16 23.59 32.47 -20.49
C LYS A 16 22.27 31.70 -20.54
N LEU A 17 21.32 32.04 -19.66
CA LEU A 17 20.00 31.42 -19.61
C LEU A 17 19.24 31.63 -20.93
N GLN A 18 19.25 32.86 -21.46
CA GLN A 18 18.60 33.19 -22.73
C GLN A 18 19.17 32.35 -23.88
N LYS A 19 20.49 32.16 -23.93
CA LYS A 19 21.14 31.31 -24.93
C LYS A 19 20.68 29.85 -24.82
N LEU A 20 20.60 29.29 -23.60
CA LEU A 20 20.13 27.92 -23.40
C LEU A 20 18.67 27.74 -23.84
N ILE A 21 17.80 28.69 -23.54
CA ILE A 21 16.38 28.66 -23.97
C ILE A 21 16.29 28.75 -25.50
N GLN A 22 17.11 29.59 -26.13
CA GLN A 22 17.17 29.70 -27.58
C GLN A 22 17.59 28.37 -28.22
N GLU A 23 18.65 27.74 -27.71
CA GLU A 23 19.10 26.42 -28.18
C GLU A 23 18.02 25.34 -27.98
N LEU A 24 17.26 25.40 -26.88
CA LEU A 24 16.13 24.49 -26.65
C LEU A 24 14.97 24.75 -27.63
N SER A 25 14.68 26.02 -27.93
CA SER A 25 13.62 26.39 -28.87
C SER A 25 13.95 26.02 -30.31
N GLU A 26 15.22 26.03 -30.71
CA GLU A 26 15.68 25.64 -32.04
C GLU A 26 15.60 24.12 -32.27
N LYS A 27 15.69 23.33 -31.19
CA LYS A 27 15.63 21.86 -31.24
C LYS A 27 14.24 21.28 -31.45
N GLY A 28 13.18 22.10 -31.48
CA GLY A 28 11.83 21.69 -31.84
C GLY A 28 10.86 21.56 -30.68
N ASN A 29 9.78 20.79 -30.90
CA ASN A 29 8.70 20.63 -29.91
C ASN A 29 9.20 19.79 -28.70
N LEU A 30 8.65 20.04 -27.51
CA LEU A 30 9.03 19.32 -26.28
C LEU A 30 8.88 17.79 -26.43
N ASP A 31 7.91 17.35 -27.24
CA ASP A 31 7.69 15.95 -27.55
C ASP A 31 8.85 15.34 -28.36
N GLU A 32 9.46 16.10 -29.27
CA GLU A 32 10.61 15.64 -30.09
C GLU A 32 11.87 15.51 -29.23
N ILE A 33 12.05 16.42 -28.28
CA ILE A 33 13.17 16.39 -27.33
C ILE A 33 13.06 15.17 -26.40
N THR A 34 11.84 14.80 -26.01
CA THR A 34 11.59 13.72 -25.05
C THR A 34 11.45 12.33 -25.69
N GLN A 35 11.27 12.24 -27.01
CA GLN A 35 11.13 10.98 -27.77
C GLN A 35 12.29 9.99 -27.60
N GLY A 36 13.50 10.47 -27.26
CA GLY A 36 14.68 9.63 -27.03
C GLY A 36 15.01 9.37 -25.55
N MET A 37 14.28 9.99 -24.62
CA MET A 37 14.58 9.94 -23.20
C MET A 37 13.87 8.77 -22.52
N THR A 38 14.51 8.19 -21.51
CA THR A 38 13.83 7.25 -20.62
C THR A 38 12.73 7.96 -19.84
N GLN A 39 11.70 7.23 -19.39
CA GLN A 39 10.58 7.82 -18.64
C GLN A 39 11.05 8.61 -17.40
N LYS A 40 12.13 8.16 -16.78
CA LYS A 40 12.79 8.83 -15.66
C LYS A 40 13.33 10.20 -16.07
N GLU A 41 14.12 10.25 -17.13
CA GLU A 41 14.72 11.48 -17.65
C GLU A 41 13.66 12.47 -18.11
N GLN A 42 12.56 11.99 -18.70
CA GLN A 42 11.42 12.84 -19.08
C GLN A 42 10.78 13.52 -17.85
N ILE A 43 10.62 12.80 -16.74
CA ILE A 43 10.08 13.38 -15.50
C ILE A 43 11.04 14.42 -14.93
N GLU A 44 12.34 14.12 -14.88
CA GLU A 44 13.37 15.07 -14.41
C GLU A 44 13.38 16.34 -15.25
N PHE A 45 13.38 16.18 -16.57
CA PHE A 45 13.37 17.29 -17.51
C PHE A 45 12.14 18.18 -17.31
N ASN A 46 10.94 17.59 -17.26
CA ASN A 46 9.69 18.33 -17.10
C ASN A 46 9.60 19.03 -15.74
N LEU A 47 10.06 18.40 -14.65
CA LEU A 47 10.09 19.02 -13.32
C LEU A 47 11.06 20.22 -13.28
N ASN A 48 12.25 20.06 -13.85
CA ASN A 48 13.24 21.13 -13.94
C ASN A 48 12.71 22.29 -14.80
N LEU A 49 12.07 22.00 -15.93
CA LEU A 49 11.47 23.01 -16.80
C LEU A 49 10.35 23.79 -16.10
N ALA A 50 9.46 23.09 -15.39
CA ALA A 50 8.39 23.73 -14.62
C ALA A 50 8.95 24.62 -13.50
N TYR A 51 10.00 24.16 -12.82
CA TYR A 51 10.68 24.93 -11.77
C TYR A 51 11.36 26.18 -12.31
N THR A 52 12.11 26.07 -13.42
CA THR A 52 12.80 27.22 -14.02
C THR A 52 11.82 28.28 -14.49
N LEU A 53 10.74 27.89 -15.18
CA LEU A 53 9.69 28.81 -15.63
C LEU A 53 9.03 29.54 -14.46
N SER A 54 8.64 28.80 -13.42
CA SER A 54 8.01 29.38 -12.22
C SER A 54 8.97 30.31 -11.47
N SER A 55 10.26 29.99 -11.44
CA SER A 55 11.28 30.80 -10.78
C SER A 55 11.57 32.11 -11.53
N ILE A 56 11.62 32.06 -12.86
CA ILE A 56 11.76 33.27 -13.70
C ILE A 56 10.54 34.17 -13.51
N TYR A 57 9.35 33.58 -13.53
CA TYR A 57 8.11 34.33 -13.32
C TYR A 57 8.03 34.93 -11.91
N TYR A 58 8.45 34.20 -10.87
CA TYR A 58 8.56 34.74 -9.52
C TYR A 58 9.54 35.93 -9.45
N SER A 59 10.69 35.82 -10.14
CA SER A 59 11.69 36.90 -10.22
C SER A 59 11.13 38.12 -10.95
N TYR A 60 10.35 37.92 -12.02
CA TYR A 60 9.62 38.98 -12.71
C TYR A 60 8.62 39.69 -11.79
N LEU A 61 7.84 38.95 -10.99
CA LEU A 61 6.90 39.55 -10.04
C LEU A 61 7.61 40.41 -8.99
N LYS A 62 8.77 39.96 -8.50
CA LYS A 62 9.60 40.72 -7.56
C LYS A 62 10.12 42.03 -8.18
N LEU A 63 10.52 42.02 -9.45
CA LEU A 63 10.95 43.23 -10.15
C LEU A 63 9.82 44.25 -10.29
N ASN A 64 8.58 43.79 -10.51
CA ASN A 64 7.41 44.65 -10.60
C ASN A 64 6.86 45.08 -9.23
N SER A 65 7.57 44.79 -8.13
CA SER A 65 7.15 45.10 -6.76
C SER A 65 5.76 44.54 -6.38
N VAL A 66 5.35 43.43 -7.01
CA VAL A 66 4.11 42.73 -6.68
C VAL A 66 4.33 41.93 -5.41
N GLU A 67 3.37 41.99 -4.48
CA GLU A 67 3.42 41.20 -3.26
C GLU A 67 3.29 39.71 -3.59
N THR A 68 4.35 38.95 -3.35
CA THR A 68 4.41 37.53 -3.73
C THR A 68 3.77 36.60 -2.71
N SER A 69 3.51 37.08 -1.49
CA SER A 69 2.92 36.28 -0.41
C SER A 69 1.45 35.94 -0.67
N THR A 70 0.74 36.87 -1.31
CA THR A 70 -0.68 36.72 -1.67
C THR A 70 -0.87 36.15 -3.07
N HIS A 71 0.19 36.13 -3.89
CA HIS A 71 0.12 35.69 -5.28
C HIS A 71 0.09 34.15 -5.39
N PRO A 72 -0.73 33.56 -6.30
CA PRO A 72 -0.85 32.11 -6.49
C PRO A 72 0.45 31.40 -6.92
N ILE A 73 1.51 32.15 -7.25
CA ILE A 73 2.82 31.61 -7.60
C ILE A 73 3.43 30.78 -6.46
N MET A 74 3.13 31.12 -5.20
CA MET A 74 3.60 30.31 -4.07
C MET A 74 2.98 28.92 -4.08
N ASN A 75 1.70 28.80 -4.46
CA ASN A 75 1.04 27.51 -4.58
C ASN A 75 1.67 26.66 -5.70
N GLU A 76 2.04 27.28 -6.82
CA GLU A 76 2.73 26.59 -7.92
C GLU A 76 4.11 26.09 -7.50
N LEU A 77 4.87 26.89 -6.75
CA LEU A 77 6.17 26.50 -6.21
C LEU A 77 6.04 25.36 -5.19
N THR A 78 5.05 25.41 -4.29
CA THR A 78 4.75 24.31 -3.37
C THR A 78 4.36 23.04 -4.12
N ARG A 79 3.52 23.14 -5.16
CA ARG A 79 3.14 21.98 -6.01
C ARG A 79 4.36 21.32 -6.65
N ILE A 80 5.29 22.12 -7.18
CA ILE A 80 6.53 21.62 -7.79
C ILE A 80 7.41 20.95 -6.74
N GLN A 81 7.54 21.55 -5.55
CA GLN A 81 8.30 20.95 -4.44
C GLN A 81 7.72 19.59 -4.01
N GLU A 82 6.40 19.48 -3.89
CA GLU A 82 5.73 18.20 -3.62
C GLU A 82 5.99 17.17 -4.73
N ALA A 83 6.03 17.61 -6.00
CA ALA A 83 6.33 16.73 -7.11
C ALA A 83 7.78 16.20 -7.05
N PHE A 84 8.75 17.05 -6.68
CA PHE A 84 10.13 16.61 -6.39
C PHE A 84 10.20 15.62 -5.22
N GLN A 85 9.44 15.86 -4.16
CA GLN A 85 9.38 14.94 -3.01
C GLN A 85 8.77 13.57 -3.36
N LYS A 86 7.86 13.49 -4.34
CA LYS A 86 7.34 12.22 -4.84
C LYS A 86 8.36 11.51 -5.75
N TYR A 87 9.13 12.29 -6.50
CA TYR A 87 10.12 11.79 -7.43
C TYR A 87 11.36 11.18 -6.74
N MET A 88 11.93 11.84 -5.73
CA MET A 88 13.15 11.39 -5.04
C MET A 88 13.06 9.98 -4.41
N PRO A 89 12.01 9.60 -3.67
CA PRO A 89 11.84 8.25 -3.13
C PRO A 89 11.65 7.20 -4.22
N SER A 90 11.11 7.59 -5.38
CA SER A 90 10.90 6.69 -6.51
C SER A 90 12.24 6.30 -7.16
N GLN A 91 13.22 7.20 -7.16
CA GLN A 91 14.59 6.87 -7.56
C GLN A 91 15.26 5.88 -6.62
N ILE A 92 15.11 6.08 -5.30
CA ILE A 92 15.73 5.22 -4.28
C ILE A 92 15.09 3.82 -4.31
N LYS A 93 13.76 3.73 -4.43
CA LYS A 93 13.01 2.46 -4.52
C LYS A 93 13.23 1.70 -5.83
N GLN A 94 13.65 2.35 -6.92
CA GLN A 94 14.00 1.64 -8.16
C GLN A 94 15.37 0.95 -8.04
N ASN A 95 16.31 1.52 -7.29
CA ASN A 95 17.60 0.87 -7.00
C ASN A 95 17.42 -0.23 -5.93
N ASP A 96 16.61 0.08 -4.91
CA ASP A 96 16.03 -0.90 -4.00
C ASP A 96 14.79 -1.54 -4.64
N GLN A 97 14.94 -2.12 -5.83
CA GLN A 97 14.25 -3.38 -6.08
C GLN A 97 14.74 -4.34 -5.00
N LYS A 98 14.15 -4.18 -3.81
CA LYS A 98 13.97 -5.20 -2.80
C LYS A 98 13.46 -6.35 -3.63
N GLN A 99 14.39 -7.22 -4.03
CA GLN A 99 14.07 -8.53 -4.51
C GLN A 99 13.09 -9.00 -3.47
N MET A 100 11.83 -9.09 -3.86
CA MET A 100 10.85 -9.76 -3.05
C MET A 100 11.47 -11.14 -2.93
N SER A 101 12.17 -11.37 -1.81
CA SER A 101 13.03 -12.53 -1.64
C SER A 101 12.03 -13.65 -1.53
N LEU A 102 11.68 -14.21 -2.69
CA LEU A 102 10.82 -15.35 -2.79
C LEU A 102 11.57 -16.42 -2.03
N ASP A 103 11.04 -16.79 -0.87
CA ASP A 103 11.53 -17.94 -0.14
C ASP A 103 11.30 -19.15 -1.06
N LYS A 104 12.37 -19.51 -1.77
CA LYS A 104 12.37 -20.60 -2.74
C LYS A 104 12.04 -21.92 -2.04
N GLU A 105 12.32 -22.05 -0.75
CA GLU A 105 11.93 -23.23 0.03
C GLU A 105 10.44 -23.24 0.32
N ALA A 106 9.86 -22.12 0.77
CA ALA A 106 8.41 -22.02 0.96
C ALA A 106 7.65 -22.25 -0.35
N ALA A 107 8.08 -21.65 -1.45
CA ALA A 107 7.49 -21.89 -2.77
C ALA A 107 7.60 -23.36 -3.19
N LYS A 108 8.74 -24.02 -2.93
CA LYS A 108 8.89 -25.47 -3.15
C LYS A 108 7.93 -26.28 -2.28
N ARG A 109 7.74 -25.92 -1.00
CA ARG A 109 6.79 -26.60 -0.10
C ARG A 109 5.34 -26.41 -0.53
N LEU A 110 5.00 -25.31 -1.20
CA LEU A 110 3.66 -25.07 -1.74
C LEU A 110 3.42 -25.82 -3.06
N ILE A 111 4.44 -25.93 -3.91
CA ILE A 111 4.33 -26.56 -5.24
C ILE A 111 4.46 -28.09 -5.15
N GLN A 112 5.39 -28.62 -4.36
CA GLN A 112 5.68 -30.07 -4.29
C GLN A 112 4.47 -30.95 -3.91
N PRO A 113 3.61 -30.57 -2.95
CA PRO A 113 2.44 -31.36 -2.60
C PRO A 113 1.44 -31.43 -3.75
N ASN A 114 1.35 -30.41 -4.60
CA ASN A 114 0.40 -30.39 -5.71
C ASN A 114 0.93 -31.12 -6.96
N LEU A 115 2.25 -31.30 -7.07
CA LEU A 115 2.87 -32.04 -8.17
C LEU A 115 2.98 -33.54 -7.90
N LYS A 116 3.28 -33.95 -6.66
CA LYS A 116 3.36 -35.38 -6.28
C LYS A 116 2.03 -36.12 -6.40
N THR A 117 0.95 -35.38 -6.54
CA THR A 117 -0.42 -35.87 -6.44
C THR A 117 -1.07 -36.06 -7.80
N LEU A 118 -0.34 -35.67 -8.85
CA LEU A 118 -0.70 -35.93 -10.24
C LEU A 118 -0.26 -37.34 -10.67
N ASP A 119 0.75 -37.94 -10.03
CA ASP A 119 1.18 -39.32 -10.29
C ASP A 119 0.34 -40.38 -9.54
N ASP A 120 -0.20 -40.05 -8.36
CA ASP A 120 -1.00 -40.97 -7.55
C ASP A 120 -2.50 -40.64 -7.59
N ASN A 121 -3.10 -40.72 -8.78
CA ASN A 121 -4.54 -40.48 -9.02
C ASN A 121 -5.47 -41.49 -8.27
N SER A 122 -4.92 -42.56 -7.70
CA SER A 122 -5.67 -43.59 -6.96
C SER A 122 -5.95 -43.26 -5.48
N ASN A 123 -5.14 -42.40 -4.86
CA ASN A 123 -5.20 -42.16 -3.40
C ASN A 123 -6.09 -40.96 -3.01
N TYR A 124 -6.32 -40.03 -3.95
CA TYR A 124 -7.22 -38.89 -3.77
C TYR A 124 -8.67 -39.29 -3.60
N GLN A 125 -9.12 -40.26 -4.39
CA GLN A 125 -10.46 -40.82 -4.33
C GLN A 125 -10.71 -41.54 -2.99
N HIS A 126 -9.71 -42.25 -2.47
CA HIS A 126 -9.80 -42.94 -1.18
C HIS A 126 -9.84 -41.98 0.02
N LYS A 127 -9.09 -40.87 -0.05
CA LYS A 127 -9.11 -39.85 1.01
C LYS A 127 -10.44 -39.09 1.04
N GLN A 128 -11.02 -38.77 -0.11
CA GLN A 128 -12.36 -38.15 -0.17
C GLN A 128 -13.46 -39.11 0.32
N LYS A 129 -13.40 -40.39 -0.07
CA LYS A 129 -14.35 -41.40 0.42
C LYS A 129 -14.30 -41.58 1.94
N LYS A 130 -13.11 -41.59 2.56
CA LYS A 130 -12.97 -41.66 4.02
C LYS A 130 -13.55 -40.45 4.75
N LEU A 131 -13.35 -39.24 4.23
CA LEU A 131 -13.94 -38.02 4.82
C LEU A 131 -15.48 -38.04 4.71
N ILE A 132 -16.03 -38.49 3.58
CA ILE A 132 -17.48 -38.66 3.39
C ILE A 132 -18.05 -39.77 4.30
N GLU A 133 -17.28 -40.80 4.60
CA GLU A 133 -17.68 -41.94 5.43
C GLU A 133 -17.60 -41.62 6.93
N GLU A 134 -16.64 -40.79 7.35
CA GLU A 134 -16.60 -40.22 8.71
C GLU A 134 -17.80 -39.31 8.98
N ASP A 135 -18.20 -38.47 8.02
CA ASP A 135 -19.41 -37.62 8.14
C ASP A 135 -20.71 -38.45 8.19
N ARG A 136 -20.79 -39.56 7.44
CA ARG A 136 -21.93 -40.50 7.51
C ARG A 136 -22.01 -41.24 8.84
N ASN A 137 -20.89 -41.70 9.39
CA ASN A 137 -20.86 -42.43 10.66
C ASN A 137 -21.16 -41.53 11.87
N ASN A 138 -20.90 -40.22 11.78
CA ASN A 138 -21.26 -39.26 12.82
C ASN A 138 -22.79 -38.98 12.86
N THR A 139 -23.46 -39.07 11.70
CA THR A 139 -24.91 -38.86 11.60
C THR A 139 -25.72 -40.02 12.22
N THR A 140 -25.23 -41.26 12.15
CA THR A 140 -25.88 -42.46 12.71
C THR A 140 -25.82 -42.55 14.26
N ARG A 141 -24.99 -41.73 14.93
CA ARG A 141 -24.89 -41.69 16.40
C ARG A 141 -26.08 -40.97 17.07
N PHE A 142 -26.86 -40.19 16.32
CA PHE A 142 -27.97 -39.38 16.86
C PHE A 142 -29.32 -40.11 16.99
N GLU A 143 -29.44 -41.36 16.52
CA GLU A 143 -30.72 -42.11 16.56
C GLU A 143 -30.91 -43.03 17.79
N GLN A 144 -29.94 -43.11 18.71
CA GLN A 144 -30.13 -43.83 19.98
C GLN A 144 -30.58 -42.87 21.09
N PRO A 145 -31.80 -43.00 21.65
CA PRO A 145 -32.19 -42.20 22.80
C PRO A 145 -31.34 -42.60 24.00
N MET A 146 -30.45 -41.71 24.44
CA MET A 146 -29.71 -41.90 25.68
C MET A 146 -30.65 -41.70 26.88
N ASP A 147 -30.78 -42.71 27.74
CA ASP A 147 -31.51 -42.62 29.01
C ASP A 147 -30.74 -41.75 30.02
N ILE A 148 -31.26 -40.57 30.34
CA ILE A 148 -30.54 -39.51 31.08
C ILE A 148 -30.57 -39.71 32.63
N TRP A 149 -31.24 -40.74 33.16
CA TRP A 149 -31.48 -40.87 34.60
C TRP A 149 -31.18 -42.25 35.19
N LYS A 150 -29.92 -42.70 35.12
CA LYS A 150 -29.43 -43.82 35.95
C LYS A 150 -28.20 -43.46 36.78
N ASN A 151 -28.50 -43.26 38.07
CA ASN A 151 -27.73 -43.36 39.32
C ASN A 151 -26.50 -42.45 39.55
N ASP A 152 -26.84 -41.35 40.20
CA ASP A 152 -26.04 -40.24 40.74
C ASP A 152 -25.49 -40.51 42.16
N LYS A 153 -24.88 -41.68 42.41
CA LYS A 153 -24.16 -41.92 43.66
C LYS A 153 -22.83 -42.57 43.34
N ASP A 154 -21.75 -41.96 43.85
CA ASP A 154 -20.37 -42.50 43.93
C ASP A 154 -19.29 -41.89 43.01
N GLN A 155 -19.49 -40.71 42.41
CA GLN A 155 -18.38 -40.01 41.70
C GLN A 155 -18.19 -38.52 42.06
N GLN A 156 -18.69 -38.05 43.21
CA GLN A 156 -18.52 -36.64 43.59
C GLN A 156 -17.17 -36.22 44.19
N ASP A 157 -16.21 -37.12 44.48
CA ASP A 157 -15.11 -36.75 45.39
C ASP A 157 -13.70 -36.69 44.83
N GLN A 158 -13.42 -37.05 43.56
CA GLN A 158 -12.03 -37.04 43.07
C GLN A 158 -11.71 -35.97 42.02
N ASN A 159 -12.70 -35.36 41.37
CA ASN A 159 -12.44 -34.45 40.24
C ASN A 159 -12.75 -32.97 40.49
N LYS A 160 -13.21 -32.60 41.70
CA LYS A 160 -13.49 -31.19 42.05
C LYS A 160 -12.24 -30.35 42.37
N GLN A 161 -11.04 -30.93 42.41
CA GLN A 161 -9.82 -30.19 42.82
C GLN A 161 -8.89 -29.76 41.68
N LYS A 162 -9.12 -30.13 40.41
CA LYS A 162 -8.13 -29.90 39.33
C LYS A 162 -8.53 -28.98 38.18
N LEU A 163 -9.69 -28.32 38.22
CA LEU A 163 -10.11 -27.41 37.14
C LEU A 163 -10.34 -25.95 37.56
N ILE A 164 -9.92 -25.55 38.75
CA ILE A 164 -9.87 -24.13 39.13
C ILE A 164 -8.51 -23.55 38.77
N ARG A 165 -8.24 -23.32 37.48
CA ARG A 165 -7.35 -22.25 36.92
C ARG A 165 -7.56 -22.14 35.40
N GLY A 166 -8.23 -21.08 34.95
CA GLY A 166 -8.31 -20.71 33.52
C GLY A 166 -9.68 -20.19 33.12
N ASN A 167 -9.75 -18.90 32.80
CA ASN A 167 -10.95 -18.08 32.72
C ASN A 167 -12.08 -18.58 31.78
N LEU A 168 -13.29 -18.41 32.32
CA LEU A 168 -14.62 -18.56 31.72
C LEU A 168 -14.75 -17.89 30.34
N ILE A 169 -15.16 -18.66 29.33
CA ILE A 169 -15.72 -18.15 28.08
C ILE A 169 -17.10 -17.54 28.43
N PRO A 170 -17.37 -16.25 28.14
CA PRO A 170 -18.66 -15.66 28.43
C PRO A 170 -19.75 -16.22 27.52
N GLN A 171 -20.67 -16.99 28.13
CA GLN A 171 -21.97 -17.33 27.59
C GLN A 171 -22.84 -16.07 27.55
N THR A 172 -22.84 -15.33 26.44
CA THR A 172 -23.88 -14.32 26.19
C THR A 172 -24.43 -14.46 24.78
N GLY A 173 -25.75 -14.61 24.72
CA GLY A 173 -26.52 -14.97 23.54
C GLY A 173 -26.42 -13.95 22.41
N HIS A 174 -26.57 -14.49 21.20
CA HIS A 174 -26.59 -13.74 19.96
C HIS A 174 -27.71 -12.67 19.93
N LEU A 175 -27.40 -11.57 19.22
CA LEU A 175 -28.27 -10.53 18.65
C LEU A 175 -28.63 -9.30 19.51
N LYS A 176 -27.73 -8.30 19.56
CA LYS A 176 -28.00 -6.91 20.04
C LYS A 176 -28.10 -5.84 18.94
N TRP A 177 -28.10 -6.22 17.66
CA TRP A 177 -28.10 -5.24 16.57
C TRP A 177 -29.49 -4.65 16.29
N LYS A 178 -30.57 -5.40 16.55
CA LYS A 178 -31.95 -4.89 16.41
C LYS A 178 -32.28 -3.80 17.43
N ASP A 179 -31.92 -4.00 18.70
CA ASP A 179 -32.11 -3.00 19.75
C ASP A 179 -31.31 -1.71 19.50
N GLN A 180 -30.14 -1.82 18.84
CA GLN A 180 -29.33 -0.67 18.45
C GLN A 180 -29.97 0.14 17.31
N ILE A 181 -30.61 -0.52 16.34
CA ILE A 181 -31.30 0.17 15.24
C ILE A 181 -32.58 0.85 15.75
N GLU A 182 -33.32 0.20 16.64
CA GLU A 182 -34.55 0.77 17.18
C GLU A 182 -34.30 2.03 18.04
N LYS A 183 -33.14 2.09 18.71
CA LYS A 183 -32.69 3.26 19.48
C LYS A 183 -32.22 4.42 18.57
N LEU A 184 -31.75 4.14 17.36
CA LEU A 184 -31.35 5.15 16.38
C LEU A 184 -32.53 5.73 15.60
N MET A 185 -33.61 4.96 15.45
CA MET A 185 -34.81 5.37 14.72
C MET A 185 -35.82 6.18 15.55
N LYS A 186 -35.65 6.26 16.88
CA LYS A 186 -36.48 7.10 17.77
C LYS A 186 -35.76 8.41 18.14
N LYS A 187 -35.50 9.26 17.15
CA LYS A 187 -35.06 10.65 17.35
C LYS A 187 -35.95 11.61 16.59
#